data_AF-A0A381QQ27-F1
#
_entry.id   AF-A0A381QQ27-F1
#
_cell.length_a   1.000
_cell.length_b   1.000
_cell.length_c   1.000
_cell.angle_alpha   90.00
_cell.angle_beta   90.00
_cell.angle_gamma   90.00
#
_symmetry.space_group_name_H-M   'P 1'
#
loop_
_entity.id
_entity.type
_entity.pdbx_description
1 polymer ?
#
loop_
_entity_poly.entity_id
_entity_poly.type
_entity_poly.pdbx_seq_one_letter_code
_entity_poly.pdbx_strand_id
1 'polypeptide(L)'
;MNKVLCKKFKENSSRNPLTNRKIKINGPTYKKLNKQCEKILKLERKESVDRVRIHRDTTNNCDKWKKNPGINPKTNRKIKIKGPTYKKLEKECGSPPAKSPAKSPAKSPAKSPAKSPAKSPAKSPAKSPAKSPSKSIVSQPISIKAPSLRTSKLTPIQKNALDKIKKTAEAMSNSYKKKFLEKLVKKYEDLSPVRIVYKNGQLNYIKLKVPDKDKPGLLDNFMKYIRKSPTLTVHFDRKIMDKFYESGRLKTVFETKKRREGHFQDKVYFDNRKNFEKEVFEYPNNTSDIERPKYGCFNVIKNKKGCAVMYGDYWLRLHNNLMKRVTFTPGDSLNDFVLRKTKYIGTIDHMYHVLYNISNRGEYSGEQLFTNMVRNFIDPRSDHTQLPESTYLEIQIHGDVTFKDNVAQLYYPKGQKKKSEKFCKKYNCEMILN
;
A
#
# COMPACT_ATOMS: atom_id res chain seq x y z
N MET A 1 31.21 18.52 9.94
CA MET A 1 30.44 18.05 8.76
C MET A 1 29.05 17.63 9.21
N ASN A 2 27.98 18.00 8.51
CA ASN A 2 26.60 17.63 8.86
C ASN A 2 26.08 16.49 7.97
N LYS A 3 24.86 15.99 8.23
CA LYS A 3 24.25 14.85 7.52
C LYS A 3 24.16 15.07 6.01
N VAL A 4 23.73 16.26 5.59
CA VAL A 4 23.57 16.62 4.17
C VAL A 4 24.92 16.58 3.45
N LEU A 5 25.97 17.09 4.07
CA LEU A 5 27.32 17.09 3.51
C LEU A 5 27.95 15.70 3.48
N CYS A 6 27.69 14.86 4.49
CA CYS A 6 28.12 13.46 4.51
C CYS A 6 27.45 12.66 3.38
N LYS A 7 26.16 12.91 3.11
CA LYS A 7 25.43 12.31 1.98
C LYS A 7 26.02 12.72 0.63
N LYS A 8 26.22 14.03 0.41
CA LYS A 8 26.89 14.57 -0.79
C LYS A 8 28.29 13.97 -0.99
N PHE A 9 29.04 13.79 0.10
CA PHE A 9 30.37 13.19 0.06
C PHE A 9 30.34 11.69 -0.30
N LYS A 10 29.35 10.93 0.16
CA LYS A 10 29.21 9.51 -0.21
C LYS A 10 28.73 9.33 -1.65
N GLU A 11 27.93 10.27 -2.18
CA GLU A 11 27.47 10.29 -3.58
C GLU A 11 28.62 10.61 -4.55
N ASN A 12 29.55 11.50 -4.17
CA ASN A 12 30.76 11.76 -4.95
C ASN A 12 31.97 11.97 -4.05
N SER A 13 32.63 10.87 -3.72
CA SER A 13 33.74 10.85 -2.77
C SER A 13 35.06 11.39 -3.32
N SER A 14 35.10 11.66 -4.64
CA SER A 14 36.23 12.33 -5.31
C SER A 14 36.18 13.87 -5.19
N ARG A 15 35.17 14.43 -4.53
CA ARG A 15 35.06 15.88 -4.30
C ARG A 15 34.81 16.20 -2.83
N ASN A 16 35.37 17.31 -2.36
CA ASN A 16 35.09 17.83 -1.03
C ASN A 16 33.66 18.40 -0.99
N PRO A 17 32.77 17.94 -0.10
CA PRO A 17 31.36 18.36 -0.08
C PRO A 17 31.17 19.82 0.35
N LEU A 18 32.18 20.44 0.98
CA LEU A 18 32.14 21.83 1.44
C LEU A 18 32.63 22.80 0.35
N THR A 19 33.72 22.47 -0.32
CA THR A 19 34.39 23.38 -1.26
C THR A 19 34.18 22.99 -2.73
N ASN A 20 33.56 21.84 -2.99
CA ASN A 20 33.35 21.25 -4.31
C ASN A 20 34.65 20.97 -5.12
N ARG A 21 35.83 21.13 -4.50
CA ARG A 21 37.13 20.85 -5.13
C ARG A 21 37.37 19.34 -5.25
N LYS A 22 38.04 18.91 -6.33
CA LYS A 22 38.49 17.52 -6.49
C LYS A 22 39.47 17.16 -5.36
N ILE A 23 39.32 15.96 -4.80
CA ILE A 23 40.21 15.42 -3.78
C ILE A 23 40.67 14.02 -4.19
N LYS A 24 41.90 13.66 -3.84
CA LYS A 24 42.44 12.31 -4.07
C LYS A 24 41.70 11.31 -3.20
N ILE A 25 41.11 10.28 -3.82
CA ILE A 25 40.51 9.14 -3.11
C ILE A 25 41.60 8.50 -2.22
N ASN A 26 41.26 8.18 -0.97
CA ASN A 26 42.20 7.71 0.06
C ASN A 26 43.30 8.70 0.47
N GLY A 27 43.30 9.92 -0.05
CA GLY A 27 44.19 10.99 0.41
C GLY A 27 43.83 11.50 1.82
N PRO A 28 44.67 12.37 2.42
CA PRO A 28 44.46 12.87 3.78
C PRO A 28 43.08 13.53 3.99
N THR A 29 42.67 14.40 3.06
CA THR A 29 41.37 15.08 3.08
C THR A 29 40.21 14.10 2.97
N TYR A 30 40.31 13.11 2.07
CA TYR A 30 39.31 12.05 1.92
C TYR A 30 39.16 11.26 3.21
N LYS A 31 40.27 10.80 3.80
CA LYS A 31 40.27 10.01 5.04
C LYS A 31 39.63 10.78 6.19
N LYS A 32 39.93 12.08 6.32
CA LYS A 32 39.34 12.96 7.33
C LYS A 32 37.82 13.10 7.15
N LEU A 33 37.35 13.38 5.93
CA LEU A 33 35.92 13.50 5.62
C LEU A 33 35.20 12.16 5.82
N ASN A 34 35.78 11.05 5.36
CA ASN A 34 35.20 9.73 5.53
C ASN A 34 35.06 9.35 7.00
N LYS A 35 36.09 9.59 7.83
CA LYS A 35 36.03 9.35 9.28
C LYS A 35 34.95 10.18 9.96
N GLN A 36 34.78 11.45 9.56
CA GLN A 36 33.70 12.31 10.08
C GLN A 36 32.31 11.80 9.66
N CYS A 37 32.17 11.34 8.41
CA CYS A 37 30.92 10.79 7.89
C CYS A 37 30.55 9.48 8.59
N GLU A 38 31.51 8.57 8.82
CA GLU A 38 31.30 7.33 9.58
C GLU A 38 30.84 7.59 11.03
N LYS A 39 31.38 8.60 11.70
CA LYS A 39 30.92 9.00 13.04
C LYS A 39 29.45 9.43 13.03
N ILE A 40 29.04 10.23 12.05
CA ILE A 40 27.65 10.69 11.89
C ILE A 40 26.72 9.50 11.64
N LEU A 41 27.09 8.60 10.73
CA LEU A 41 26.30 7.41 10.40
C LEU A 41 26.20 6.40 11.57
N LYS A 42 27.22 6.33 12.44
CA LYS A 42 27.18 5.52 13.67
C LYS A 42 26.23 6.11 14.71
N LEU A 43 26.22 7.44 14.88
CA LEU A 43 25.27 8.10 15.78
C LEU A 43 23.83 7.91 15.31
N GLU A 44 23.57 7.98 14.01
CA GLU A 44 22.24 7.70 13.45
C GLU A 44 21.78 6.27 13.71
N ARG A 45 22.68 5.29 13.51
CA ARG A 45 22.38 3.90 13.84
C ARG A 45 22.02 3.75 15.32
N LYS A 46 22.79 4.36 16.22
CA LYS A 46 22.53 4.30 17.67
C LYS A 46 21.19 4.94 18.04
N GLU A 47 20.90 6.16 17.56
CA GLU A 47 19.61 6.81 17.82
C GLU A 47 18.42 6.04 17.23
N SER A 48 18.59 5.38 16.08
CA SER A 48 17.54 4.55 15.47
C SER A 48 17.24 3.30 16.31
N VAL A 49 18.30 2.63 16.80
CA VAL A 49 18.19 1.47 17.67
C VAL A 49 17.58 1.84 19.03
N ASP A 50 17.99 2.97 19.61
CA ASP A 50 17.45 3.44 20.89
C ASP A 50 15.97 3.84 20.77
N ARG A 51 15.56 4.49 19.67
CA ARG A 51 14.15 4.77 19.39
C ARG A 51 13.31 3.51 19.23
N VAL A 52 13.82 2.49 18.52
CA VAL A 52 13.15 1.20 18.36
C VAL A 52 13.02 0.47 19.70
N ARG A 53 14.05 0.53 20.56
CA ARG A 53 14.04 -0.06 21.90
C ARG A 53 13.03 0.62 22.81
N ILE A 54 13.01 1.95 22.87
CA ILE A 54 12.05 2.74 23.67
C ILE A 54 10.62 2.44 23.22
N HIS A 55 10.38 2.33 21.91
CA HIS A 55 9.05 1.97 21.39
C HIS A 55 8.63 0.56 21.82
N ARG A 56 9.53 -0.44 21.71
CA ARG A 56 9.27 -1.82 22.15
C ARG A 56 8.95 -1.92 23.64
N ASP A 57 9.70 -1.20 24.47
CA ASP A 57 9.51 -1.19 25.92
C ASP A 57 8.21 -0.48 26.31
N THR A 58 7.84 0.58 25.60
CA THR A 58 6.57 1.29 25.84
C THR A 58 5.37 0.41 25.47
N THR A 59 5.40 -0.24 24.31
CA THR A 59 4.32 -1.13 23.85
C THR A 59 4.15 -2.34 24.79
N ASN A 60 5.25 -2.99 25.19
CA ASN A 60 5.20 -4.13 26.12
C ASN A 60 4.66 -3.72 27.51
N ASN A 61 5.05 -2.54 27.99
CA ASN A 61 4.54 -2.02 29.26
C ASN A 61 3.04 -1.69 29.20
N CYS A 62 2.57 -1.09 28.10
CA CYS A 62 1.15 -0.81 27.92
C CYS A 62 0.29 -2.08 27.86
N ASP A 63 0.77 -3.14 27.22
CA ASP A 63 0.05 -4.43 27.17
C ASP A 63 -0.04 -5.09 28.55
N LYS A 64 1.05 -5.08 29.31
CA LYS A 64 1.08 -5.58 30.70
C LYS A 64 0.12 -4.80 31.58
N TRP A 65 0.11 -3.46 31.46
CA TRP A 65 -0.78 -2.61 32.23
C TRP A 65 -2.25 -2.82 31.84
N LYS A 66 -2.59 -2.94 30.56
CA LYS A 66 -3.98 -3.19 30.12
C LYS A 66 -4.54 -4.52 30.64
N LYS A 67 -3.69 -5.53 30.79
CA LYS A 67 -4.07 -6.81 31.42
C LYS A 67 -4.31 -6.65 32.93
N ASN A 68 -3.47 -5.88 33.61
CA ASN A 68 -3.55 -5.64 35.06
C ASN A 68 -3.44 -4.14 35.41
N PRO A 69 -4.52 -3.35 35.24
CA PRO A 69 -4.44 -1.89 35.37
C PRO A 69 -4.08 -1.39 36.79
N GLY A 70 -4.20 -2.25 37.79
CA GLY A 70 -3.81 -1.99 39.17
C GLY A 70 -2.33 -2.24 39.48
N ILE A 71 -1.48 -2.55 38.48
CA ILE A 71 -0.04 -2.79 38.65
C ILE A 71 0.74 -1.94 37.66
N ASN A 72 1.75 -1.20 38.13
CA ASN A 72 2.64 -0.46 37.23
C ASN A 72 3.56 -1.44 36.49
N PRO A 73 3.51 -1.51 35.15
CA PRO A 73 4.23 -2.51 34.36
C PRO A 73 5.76 -2.36 34.41
N LYS A 74 6.27 -1.17 34.76
CA LYS A 74 7.71 -0.87 34.86
C LYS A 74 8.30 -1.30 36.20
N THR A 75 7.54 -1.11 37.28
CA THR A 75 8.02 -1.33 38.66
C THR A 75 7.45 -2.58 39.31
N ASN A 76 6.44 -3.20 38.68
CA ASN A 76 5.62 -4.29 39.22
C ASN A 76 4.92 -4.00 40.57
N ARG A 77 4.84 -2.73 40.99
CA ARG A 77 4.15 -2.32 42.22
C ARG A 77 2.65 -2.11 41.98
N LYS A 78 1.83 -2.40 42.99
CA LYS A 78 0.39 -2.06 42.97
C LYS A 78 0.21 -0.56 42.89
N ILE A 79 -0.72 -0.11 42.05
CA ILE A 79 -1.09 1.30 41.89
C ILE A 79 -2.59 1.48 42.12
N LYS A 80 -2.97 2.63 42.70
CA LYS A 80 -4.37 2.98 42.93
C LYS A 80 -5.07 3.24 41.59
N ILE A 81 -6.19 2.54 41.34
CA ILE A 81 -7.05 2.78 40.17
C ILE A 81 -7.55 4.24 40.21
N LYS A 82 -7.47 4.95 39.08
CA LYS A 82 -7.69 6.41 38.95
C LYS A 82 -6.70 7.32 39.71
N GLY A 83 -5.65 6.77 40.35
CA GLY A 83 -4.57 7.56 40.94
C GLY A 83 -3.66 8.22 39.90
N PRO A 84 -2.69 9.07 40.31
CA PRO A 84 -1.83 9.82 39.38
C PRO A 84 -1.06 8.93 38.40
N THR A 85 -0.43 7.85 38.89
CA THR A 85 0.28 6.88 38.05
C THR A 85 -0.66 6.13 37.10
N TYR A 86 -1.88 5.80 37.56
CA TYR A 86 -2.89 5.17 36.73
C TYR A 86 -3.34 6.09 35.59
N LYS A 87 -3.67 7.36 35.90
CA LYS A 87 -4.07 8.36 34.89
C LYS A 87 -2.95 8.63 33.88
N LYS A 88 -1.69 8.63 34.33
CA LYS A 88 -0.53 8.76 33.44
C LYS A 88 -0.45 7.57 32.47
N LEU A 89 -0.55 6.35 32.97
CA LEU A 89 -0.55 5.14 32.13
C LEU A 89 -1.79 5.07 31.23
N GLU A 90 -2.94 5.55 31.68
CA GLU A 90 -4.16 5.66 30.89
C GLU A 90 -4.00 6.66 29.73
N LYS A 91 -3.36 7.81 29.97
CA LYS A 91 -3.04 8.77 28.92
C LYS A 91 -2.00 8.24 27.94
N GLU A 92 -0.99 7.51 28.44
CA GLU A 92 0.10 6.96 27.62
C GLU A 92 -0.34 5.73 26.81
N CYS A 93 -1.19 4.87 27.37
CA CYS A 93 -1.55 3.56 26.79
C CYS A 93 -2.99 3.48 26.27
N GLY A 94 -3.87 4.44 26.61
CA GLY A 94 -5.31 4.42 26.37
C GLY A 94 -6.07 3.61 27.43
N SER A 95 -7.36 3.88 27.62
CA SER A 95 -8.17 3.24 28.67
C SER A 95 -8.19 1.70 28.56
N PRO A 96 -8.06 0.98 29.69
CA PRO A 96 -8.15 -0.47 29.69
C PRO A 96 -9.59 -0.92 29.38
N PRO A 97 -9.77 -2.10 28.78
CA PRO A 97 -11.11 -2.63 28.52
C PRO A 97 -11.90 -2.76 29.82
N ALA A 98 -13.14 -2.29 29.83
CA ALA A 98 -14.05 -2.44 30.97
C ALA A 98 -14.19 -3.94 31.27
N LYS A 99 -13.78 -4.37 32.48
CA LYS A 99 -14.09 -5.72 32.95
C LYS A 99 -15.61 -5.81 33.11
N SER A 100 -16.26 -6.63 32.29
CA SER A 100 -17.65 -7.04 32.51
C SER A 100 -17.77 -7.68 33.90
N PRO A 101 -18.90 -7.50 34.62
CA PRO A 101 -19.05 -8.01 35.98
C PRO A 101 -18.98 -9.54 35.97
N ALA A 102 -17.97 -10.11 36.61
CA ALA A 102 -17.87 -11.56 36.80
C ALA A 102 -18.86 -11.97 37.91
N LYS A 103 -19.95 -12.65 37.52
CA LYS A 103 -20.78 -13.41 38.45
C LYS A 103 -19.95 -14.56 39.01
N SER A 104 -19.78 -14.60 40.33
CA SER A 104 -19.20 -15.72 41.06
C SER A 104 -20.08 -16.97 40.94
N PRO A 105 -19.52 -18.17 40.69
CA PRO A 105 -20.24 -19.43 40.94
C PRO A 105 -19.90 -19.97 42.33
N ALA A 106 -20.95 -20.27 43.09
CA ALA A 106 -20.89 -21.01 44.34
C ALA A 106 -20.59 -22.51 44.11
N LYS A 107 -20.20 -23.15 45.21
CA LYS A 107 -19.59 -24.47 45.36
C LYS A 107 -20.44 -25.66 44.85
N SER A 108 -19.73 -26.68 44.36
CA SER A 108 -20.12 -28.11 44.11
C SER A 108 -20.59 -28.83 45.42
N PRO A 109 -20.99 -30.14 45.49
CA PRO A 109 -20.55 -31.28 44.64
C PRO A 109 -21.48 -32.53 44.43
N ALA A 110 -20.97 -33.47 43.60
CA ALA A 110 -20.99 -34.94 43.67
C ALA A 110 -22.21 -35.78 43.17
N LYS A 111 -21.96 -36.64 42.16
CA LYS A 111 -21.86 -38.14 42.23
C LYS A 111 -22.00 -38.78 40.83
N SER A 112 -21.11 -39.73 40.53
CA SER A 112 -21.12 -40.67 39.38
C SER A 112 -22.02 -41.89 39.70
N PRO A 113 -22.00 -43.03 38.95
CA PRO A 113 -22.01 -43.33 37.50
C PRO A 113 -23.11 -44.37 37.12
N ALA A 114 -23.29 -44.75 35.83
CA ALA A 114 -23.44 -46.16 35.36
C ALA A 114 -24.06 -46.34 33.95
N LYS A 115 -23.44 -47.28 33.20
CA LYS A 115 -23.99 -48.29 32.25
C LYS A 115 -24.42 -47.89 30.81
N SER A 116 -23.59 -48.38 29.87
CA SER A 116 -23.87 -48.79 28.48
C SER A 116 -24.83 -50.02 28.41
N PRO A 117 -25.08 -50.71 27.26
CA PRO A 117 -24.89 -50.41 25.83
C PRO A 117 -26.09 -50.82 24.90
N ALA A 118 -25.96 -50.59 23.58
CA ALA A 118 -26.06 -51.62 22.51
C ALA A 118 -26.98 -51.33 21.29
N LYS A 119 -26.47 -51.81 20.14
CA LYS A 119 -27.12 -52.27 18.88
C LYS A 119 -27.39 -51.27 17.73
N SER A 120 -26.49 -51.36 16.74
CA SER A 120 -26.68 -51.22 15.28
C SER A 120 -27.64 -52.29 14.72
N PRO A 121 -27.81 -52.52 13.38
CA PRO A 121 -27.52 -51.73 12.16
C PRO A 121 -28.70 -51.73 11.13
N ALA A 122 -28.56 -51.09 9.95
CA ALA A 122 -28.68 -51.75 8.62
C ALA A 122 -29.12 -50.84 7.43
N LYS A 123 -28.36 -51.00 6.33
CA LYS A 123 -28.77 -51.08 4.90
C LYS A 123 -29.04 -49.82 4.05
N SER A 124 -28.06 -49.57 3.17
CA SER A 124 -28.10 -49.02 1.78
C SER A 124 -29.10 -49.80 0.86
N PRO A 125 -29.33 -49.51 -0.47
CA PRO A 125 -28.40 -48.89 -1.45
C PRO A 125 -28.99 -48.05 -2.64
N ALA A 126 -28.06 -47.34 -3.31
CA ALA A 126 -27.85 -47.12 -4.76
C ALA A 126 -28.97 -46.63 -5.72
N LYS A 127 -28.68 -45.58 -6.52
CA LYS A 127 -28.52 -45.64 -8.00
C LYS A 127 -28.35 -44.24 -8.65
N SER A 128 -27.22 -44.05 -9.34
CA SER A 128 -27.06 -43.31 -10.60
C SER A 128 -26.70 -44.37 -11.68
N PRO A 129 -26.57 -44.15 -13.02
CA PRO A 129 -26.45 -42.89 -13.79
C PRO A 129 -27.15 -42.89 -15.19
N ALA A 130 -27.18 -41.75 -15.91
CA ALA A 130 -27.26 -41.69 -17.39
C ALA A 130 -26.94 -40.25 -17.88
N LYS A 131 -25.81 -40.04 -18.55
CA LYS A 131 -25.59 -39.98 -20.02
C LYS A 131 -26.00 -38.66 -20.70
N SER A 132 -24.96 -37.98 -21.20
CA SER A 132 -24.97 -36.88 -22.17
C SER A 132 -25.62 -37.26 -23.51
N PRO A 133 -25.87 -36.26 -24.39
CA PRO A 133 -25.06 -36.22 -25.60
C PRO A 133 -24.58 -34.83 -26.04
N SER A 134 -23.46 -34.89 -26.74
CA SER A 134 -22.78 -33.87 -27.54
C SER A 134 -23.64 -33.36 -28.69
N LYS A 135 -23.63 -32.04 -28.96
CA LYS A 135 -23.80 -31.48 -30.31
C LYS A 135 -22.91 -30.24 -30.49
N SER A 136 -22.03 -30.34 -31.48
CA SER A 136 -21.22 -29.29 -32.10
C SER A 136 -22.04 -28.56 -33.17
N ILE A 137 -22.17 -27.23 -33.10
CA ILE A 137 -22.53 -26.39 -34.26
C ILE A 137 -21.77 -25.05 -34.19
N VAL A 138 -20.86 -24.91 -35.15
CA VAL A 138 -20.59 -23.77 -36.06
C VAL A 138 -20.46 -22.36 -35.49
N SER A 139 -19.29 -21.80 -35.83
CA SER A 139 -18.84 -20.41 -35.75
C SER A 139 -19.70 -19.41 -36.53
N GLN A 140 -20.25 -18.43 -35.83
CA GLN A 140 -20.55 -17.09 -36.36
C GLN A 140 -20.18 -16.02 -35.31
N PRO A 141 -19.80 -14.80 -35.72
CA PRO A 141 -19.21 -13.79 -34.84
C PRO A 141 -20.28 -13.23 -33.89
N ILE A 142 -20.24 -13.66 -32.64
CA ILE A 142 -21.03 -13.07 -31.57
C ILE A 142 -20.46 -11.69 -31.28
N SER A 143 -21.22 -10.65 -31.62
CA SER A 143 -21.06 -9.31 -31.05
C SER A 143 -21.31 -9.43 -29.53
N ILE A 144 -20.23 -9.57 -28.77
CA ILE A 144 -20.29 -9.65 -27.31
C ILE A 144 -20.67 -8.26 -26.80
N LYS A 145 -21.96 -8.03 -26.55
CA LYS A 145 -22.40 -6.99 -25.63
C LYS A 145 -21.69 -7.25 -24.30
N ALA A 146 -20.86 -6.29 -23.88
CA ALA A 146 -20.11 -6.37 -22.64
C ALA A 146 -21.04 -6.80 -21.49
N PRO A 147 -20.69 -7.85 -20.71
CA PRO A 147 -21.49 -8.26 -19.57
C PRO A 147 -21.69 -7.05 -18.65
N SER A 148 -22.94 -6.76 -18.30
CA SER A 148 -23.26 -5.78 -17.27
C SER A 148 -22.47 -6.16 -16.02
N LEU A 149 -21.38 -5.44 -15.75
CA LEU A 149 -20.47 -5.67 -14.65
C LEU A 149 -21.29 -5.59 -13.35
N ARG A 150 -21.63 -6.74 -12.76
CA ARG A 150 -22.10 -6.81 -11.37
C ARG A 150 -20.92 -6.40 -10.50
N THR A 151 -20.75 -5.10 -10.28
CA THR A 151 -19.86 -4.63 -9.22
C THR A 151 -20.40 -5.21 -7.92
N SER A 152 -19.61 -6.05 -7.27
CA SER A 152 -19.89 -6.52 -5.90
C SER A 152 -20.25 -5.30 -5.05
N LYS A 153 -21.46 -5.29 -4.48
CA LYS A 153 -21.96 -4.14 -3.73
C LYS A 153 -21.10 -3.97 -2.48
N LEU A 154 -20.63 -2.75 -2.22
CA LEU A 154 -19.95 -2.41 -0.97
C LEU A 154 -20.88 -2.72 0.22
N THR A 155 -20.32 -3.28 1.29
CA THR A 155 -21.05 -3.43 2.56
C THR A 155 -21.30 -2.05 3.19
N PRO A 156 -22.28 -1.90 4.11
CA PRO A 156 -22.52 -0.63 4.79
C PRO A 156 -21.26 -0.06 5.46
N ILE A 157 -20.47 -0.92 6.10
CA ILE A 157 -19.20 -0.54 6.74
C ILE A 157 -18.24 0.05 5.69
N GLN A 158 -18.10 -0.61 4.54
CA GLN A 158 -17.21 -0.15 3.46
C GLN A 158 -17.70 1.16 2.83
N LYS A 159 -19.01 1.35 2.67
CA LYS A 159 -19.59 2.59 2.15
C LYS A 159 -19.32 3.76 3.08
N ASN A 160 -19.63 3.58 4.37
CA ASN A 160 -19.43 4.61 5.39
C ASN A 160 -17.95 5.03 5.46
N ALA A 161 -17.04 4.04 5.47
CA ALA A 161 -15.60 4.27 5.43
C ALA A 161 -15.21 5.13 4.21
N LEU A 162 -15.65 4.73 3.01
CA LEU A 162 -15.32 5.41 1.78
C LEU A 162 -15.88 6.84 1.72
N ASP A 163 -17.10 7.06 2.17
CA ASP A 163 -17.73 8.38 2.14
C ASP A 163 -17.09 9.35 3.14
N LYS A 164 -16.65 8.87 4.31
CA LYS A 164 -15.84 9.67 5.24
C LYS A 164 -14.48 10.05 4.65
N ILE A 165 -13.82 9.10 3.99
CA ILE A 165 -12.53 9.35 3.34
C ILE A 165 -12.71 10.39 2.23
N LYS A 166 -13.77 10.32 1.42
CA LYS A 166 -14.07 11.33 0.40
C LYS A 166 -14.18 12.74 1.00
N LYS A 167 -14.99 12.91 2.06
CA LYS A 167 -15.17 14.21 2.72
C LYS A 167 -13.85 14.76 3.26
N THR A 168 -13.06 13.92 3.95
CA THR A 168 -11.75 14.32 4.49
C THR A 168 -10.77 14.66 3.36
N ALA A 169 -10.71 13.81 2.33
CA ALA A 169 -9.83 13.97 1.20
C ALA A 169 -10.15 15.24 0.41
N GLU A 170 -11.42 15.57 0.22
CA GLU A 170 -11.85 16.80 -0.45
C GLU A 170 -11.34 18.05 0.29
N ALA A 171 -11.56 18.13 1.60
CA ALA A 171 -11.08 19.25 2.42
C ALA A 171 -9.55 19.40 2.36
N MET A 172 -8.80 18.29 2.45
CA MET A 172 -7.34 18.29 2.30
C MET A 172 -6.92 18.70 0.89
N SER A 173 -7.57 18.14 -0.12
CA SER A 173 -7.28 18.40 -1.52
C SER A 173 -7.41 19.88 -1.84
N ASN A 174 -8.45 20.55 -1.33
CA ASN A 174 -8.64 21.99 -1.47
C ASN A 174 -7.50 22.80 -0.84
N SER A 175 -7.06 22.45 0.37
CA SER A 175 -5.93 23.11 1.04
C SER A 175 -4.60 22.93 0.30
N TYR A 176 -4.40 21.79 -0.35
CA TYR A 176 -3.16 21.46 -1.06
C TYR A 176 -3.16 21.85 -2.54
N LYS A 177 -4.32 22.18 -3.13
CA LYS A 177 -4.46 22.47 -4.56
C LYS A 177 -3.47 23.54 -5.04
N LYS A 178 -3.41 24.69 -4.33
CA LYS A 178 -2.49 25.79 -4.66
C LYS A 178 -1.02 25.38 -4.55
N LYS A 179 -0.63 24.76 -3.44
CA LYS A 179 0.75 24.29 -3.21
C LYS A 179 1.18 23.24 -4.23
N PHE A 180 0.26 22.38 -4.64
CA PHE A 180 0.50 21.38 -5.65
C PHE A 180 0.67 21.99 -7.04
N LEU A 181 -0.15 22.97 -7.40
CA LEU A 181 0.03 23.74 -8.63
C LEU A 181 1.41 24.43 -8.66
N GLU A 182 1.81 25.11 -7.59
CA GLU A 182 3.12 25.75 -7.48
C GLU A 182 4.27 24.74 -7.67
N LYS A 183 4.19 23.59 -7.00
CA LYS A 183 5.18 22.51 -7.15
C LYS A 183 5.20 21.95 -8.58
N LEU A 184 4.03 21.77 -9.20
CA LEU A 184 3.88 21.25 -10.56
C LEU A 184 4.45 22.23 -11.59
N VAL A 185 4.11 23.52 -11.49
CA VAL A 185 4.63 24.59 -12.35
C VAL A 185 6.16 24.62 -12.27
N LYS A 186 6.71 24.70 -11.06
CA LYS A 186 8.16 24.66 -10.85
C LYS A 186 8.80 23.42 -11.47
N LYS A 187 8.21 22.24 -11.23
CA LYS A 187 8.76 20.99 -11.76
C LYS A 187 8.68 20.91 -13.28
N TYR A 188 7.62 21.46 -13.86
CA TYR A 188 7.46 21.55 -15.31
C TYR A 188 8.54 22.46 -15.90
N GLU A 189 8.72 23.66 -15.35
CA GLU A 189 9.74 24.63 -15.79
C GLU A 189 11.14 24.00 -15.76
N ASP A 190 11.49 23.28 -14.69
CA ASP A 190 12.78 22.59 -14.56
C ASP A 190 12.99 21.48 -15.61
N LEU A 191 11.93 20.85 -16.10
CA LEU A 191 11.98 19.68 -16.98
C LEU A 191 11.76 20.00 -18.46
N SER A 192 11.19 21.15 -18.79
CA SER A 192 10.84 21.51 -20.15
C SER A 192 12.04 22.11 -20.88
N PRO A 193 12.56 21.49 -21.95
CA PRO A 193 13.61 22.12 -22.74
C PRO A 193 13.06 23.34 -23.48
N VAL A 194 13.87 24.38 -23.54
CA VAL A 194 13.70 25.53 -24.44
C VAL A 194 13.79 25.02 -25.88
N ARG A 195 12.77 25.22 -26.71
CA ARG A 195 12.83 24.92 -28.14
C ARG A 195 13.17 26.20 -28.90
N ILE A 196 14.38 26.27 -29.45
CA ILE A 196 14.80 27.37 -30.32
C ILE A 196 14.25 27.08 -31.71
N VAL A 197 13.41 27.98 -32.24
CA VAL A 197 12.85 27.86 -33.59
C VAL A 197 13.54 28.87 -34.48
N TYR A 198 14.14 28.38 -35.57
CA TYR A 198 14.72 29.20 -36.63
C TYR A 198 13.75 29.26 -37.83
N LYS A 199 13.69 30.40 -38.52
CA LYS A 199 12.98 30.58 -39.79
C LYS A 199 13.90 31.33 -40.74
N ASN A 200 14.13 30.77 -41.93
CA ASN A 200 15.03 31.31 -42.95
C ASN A 200 16.47 31.57 -42.44
N GLY A 201 17.00 30.66 -41.61
CA GLY A 201 18.35 30.80 -41.02
C GLY A 201 18.46 31.85 -39.91
N GLN A 202 17.40 32.62 -39.62
CA GLN A 202 17.37 33.58 -38.52
C GLN A 202 16.63 33.00 -37.31
N LEU A 203 17.07 33.37 -36.11
CA LEU A 203 16.37 33.06 -34.86
C LEU A 203 14.97 33.69 -34.94
N ASN A 204 13.93 32.86 -35.01
CA ASN A 204 12.56 33.34 -35.14
C ASN A 204 11.98 33.63 -33.76
N TYR A 205 11.98 32.62 -32.86
CA TYR A 205 11.65 32.81 -31.45
C TYR A 205 12.11 31.62 -30.59
N ILE A 206 12.22 31.88 -29.30
CA ILE A 206 12.47 30.88 -28.27
C ILE A 206 11.12 30.38 -27.75
N LYS A 207 10.75 29.13 -28.05
CA LYS A 207 9.52 28.51 -27.57
C LYS A 207 9.78 27.73 -26.29
N LEU A 208 9.37 28.29 -25.15
CA LEU A 208 9.11 27.49 -23.97
C LEU A 208 7.94 26.55 -24.29
N LYS A 209 8.05 25.26 -23.94
CA LYS A 209 7.03 24.25 -24.21
C LYS A 209 5.78 24.38 -23.31
N VAL A 210 5.59 25.55 -22.67
CA VAL A 210 4.34 25.98 -22.03
C VAL A 210 4.13 27.45 -22.37
N PRO A 211 3.10 27.80 -23.16
CA PRO A 211 2.68 29.19 -23.21
C PRO A 211 2.00 29.53 -21.88
N ASP A 212 2.27 30.72 -21.32
CA ASP A 212 1.74 31.15 -20.00
C ASP A 212 0.21 31.00 -19.86
N LYS A 213 -0.51 31.09 -20.98
CA LYS A 213 -1.95 30.86 -21.08
C LYS A 213 -2.42 29.45 -20.70
N ASP A 214 -1.52 28.46 -20.69
CA ASP A 214 -1.83 27.08 -20.31
C ASP A 214 -1.57 26.82 -18.81
N LYS A 215 -0.92 27.74 -18.08
CA LYS A 215 -0.72 27.64 -16.61
C LYS A 215 -2.03 27.48 -15.84
N PRO A 216 -3.12 28.25 -16.14
CA PRO A 216 -4.40 28.08 -15.47
C PRO A 216 -5.03 26.68 -15.69
N GLY A 217 -4.79 26.04 -16.84
CA GLY A 217 -5.31 24.71 -17.17
C GLY A 217 -4.36 23.54 -16.86
N LEU A 218 -3.11 23.83 -16.49
CA LEU A 218 -2.04 22.84 -16.32
C LEU A 218 -2.42 21.77 -15.29
N LEU A 219 -2.93 22.19 -14.14
CA LEU A 219 -3.31 21.28 -13.07
C LEU A 219 -4.45 20.35 -13.49
N ASP A 220 -5.48 20.90 -14.14
CA ASP A 220 -6.64 20.13 -14.59
C ASP A 220 -6.25 19.13 -15.69
N ASN A 221 -5.38 19.54 -16.61
CA ASN A 221 -4.81 18.65 -17.64
C ASN A 221 -3.97 17.54 -17.02
N PHE A 222 -3.13 17.84 -16.01
CA PHE A 222 -2.37 16.83 -15.30
C PHE A 222 -3.29 15.83 -14.60
N MET A 223 -4.32 16.30 -13.88
CA MET A 223 -5.29 15.41 -13.25
C MET A 223 -6.09 14.59 -14.26
N LYS A 224 -6.45 15.19 -15.41
CA LYS A 224 -7.09 14.46 -16.52
C LYS A 224 -6.19 13.35 -17.04
N TYR A 225 -4.88 13.60 -17.18
CA TYR A 225 -3.91 12.57 -17.54
C TYR A 225 -3.89 11.42 -16.51
N ILE A 226 -3.82 11.74 -15.21
CA ILE A 226 -3.85 10.75 -14.13
C ILE A 226 -5.14 9.91 -14.17
N ARG A 227 -6.30 10.53 -14.45
CA ARG A 227 -7.61 9.87 -14.54
C ARG A 227 -7.82 9.07 -15.84
N LYS A 228 -7.17 9.43 -16.95
CA LYS A 228 -7.43 8.83 -18.28
C LYS A 228 -6.72 7.49 -18.48
N SER A 229 -5.70 7.16 -17.71
CA SER A 229 -5.03 5.85 -17.81
C SER A 229 -4.56 5.29 -16.46
N PRO A 230 -5.45 5.19 -15.45
CA PRO A 230 -5.11 4.55 -14.19
C PRO A 230 -4.79 3.08 -14.44
N THR A 231 -3.59 2.64 -14.08
CA THR A 231 -3.25 1.22 -14.12
C THR A 231 -3.19 0.72 -12.68
N LEU A 232 -4.29 0.16 -12.21
CA LEU A 232 -4.35 -0.47 -10.89
C LEU A 232 -3.70 -1.84 -10.98
N THR A 233 -2.67 -2.06 -10.16
CA THR A 233 -1.93 -3.31 -10.18
C THR A 233 -1.89 -3.98 -8.82
N VAL A 234 -1.84 -5.30 -8.83
CA VAL A 234 -1.64 -6.09 -7.62
C VAL A 234 -0.60 -7.16 -7.91
N HIS A 235 0.56 -7.04 -7.26
CA HIS A 235 1.63 -8.03 -7.32
C HIS A 235 1.37 -9.17 -6.33
N PHE A 236 1.76 -10.39 -6.68
CA PHE A 236 1.65 -11.54 -5.79
C PHE A 236 2.68 -12.62 -6.11
N ASP A 237 3.15 -13.32 -5.07
CA ASP A 237 4.08 -14.45 -5.20
C ASP A 237 3.37 -15.66 -5.83
N ARG A 238 4.08 -16.36 -6.73
CA ARG A 238 3.65 -17.62 -7.37
C ARG A 238 3.01 -18.66 -6.43
N LYS A 239 3.38 -18.68 -5.15
CA LYS A 239 2.83 -19.58 -4.11
C LYS A 239 1.36 -19.31 -3.80
N ILE A 240 0.85 -18.13 -4.13
CA ILE A 240 -0.54 -17.73 -3.87
C ILE A 240 -1.42 -18.02 -5.11
N MET A 241 -0.81 -18.28 -6.28
CA MET A 241 -1.52 -18.48 -7.54
C MET A 241 -2.60 -19.57 -7.46
N ASP A 242 -2.35 -20.70 -6.78
CA ASP A 242 -3.35 -21.77 -6.67
C ASP A 242 -4.53 -21.35 -5.79
N LYS A 243 -4.26 -20.68 -4.66
CA LYS A 243 -5.30 -20.12 -3.78
C LYS A 243 -6.17 -19.11 -4.53
N PHE A 244 -5.59 -18.34 -5.43
CA PHE A 244 -6.30 -17.40 -6.30
C PHE A 244 -7.12 -18.19 -7.34
N TYR A 245 -6.50 -19.13 -8.04
CA TYR A 245 -7.15 -19.98 -9.02
C TYR A 245 -8.36 -20.75 -8.46
N GLU A 246 -8.33 -21.16 -7.20
CA GLU A 246 -9.45 -21.85 -6.56
C GLU A 246 -10.54 -20.86 -6.16
N SER A 247 -10.18 -19.79 -5.47
CA SER A 247 -11.15 -18.84 -4.90
C SER A 247 -11.81 -17.91 -5.92
N GLY A 248 -11.18 -17.65 -7.06
CA GLY A 248 -11.69 -16.74 -8.09
C GLY A 248 -11.79 -15.28 -7.68
N ARG A 249 -11.12 -14.89 -6.61
CA ARG A 249 -11.09 -13.51 -6.12
C ARG A 249 -9.74 -13.15 -5.52
N LEU A 250 -9.46 -11.85 -5.50
CA LEU A 250 -8.33 -11.32 -4.77
C LEU A 250 -8.59 -11.44 -3.27
N LYS A 251 -7.67 -12.09 -2.57
CA LYS A 251 -7.71 -12.26 -1.11
C LYS A 251 -7.01 -11.11 -0.41
N THR A 252 -7.46 -10.76 0.78
CA THR A 252 -6.79 -9.76 1.63
C THR A 252 -5.47 -10.31 2.18
N VAL A 253 -4.62 -9.44 2.71
CA VAL A 253 -3.38 -9.84 3.39
C VAL A 253 -3.65 -10.76 4.60
N PHE A 254 -4.84 -10.67 5.20
CA PHE A 254 -5.25 -11.49 6.34
C PHE A 254 -5.68 -12.89 5.92
N GLU A 255 -6.13 -13.06 4.68
CA GLU A 255 -6.59 -14.34 4.11
C GLU A 255 -5.47 -15.13 3.44
N THR A 256 -4.46 -14.46 2.88
CA THR A 256 -3.37 -15.13 2.13
C THR A 256 -2.31 -15.79 3.01
N LYS A 257 -2.39 -15.61 4.33
CA LYS A 257 -1.46 -16.12 5.36
C LYS A 257 -0.75 -17.43 4.99
N LYS A 258 0.57 -17.45 5.25
CA LYS A 258 1.22 -18.64 5.83
C LYS A 258 0.89 -18.58 7.32
N ARG A 259 0.04 -19.48 7.83
CA ARG A 259 -0.07 -19.69 9.27
C ARG A 259 1.29 -20.22 9.76
N ARG A 260 2.14 -19.35 10.30
CA ARG A 260 2.95 -19.74 11.45
C ARG A 260 2.35 -19.00 12.63
N GLU A 261 1.24 -19.53 13.13
CA GLU A 261 0.70 -19.11 14.42
C GLU A 261 1.85 -19.12 15.44
N GLY A 262 2.11 -17.98 16.07
CA GLY A 262 3.14 -17.84 17.10
C GLY A 262 4.37 -16.99 16.75
N HIS A 263 4.61 -16.62 15.48
CA HIS A 263 5.69 -15.66 15.19
C HIS A 263 5.28 -14.24 15.59
N PHE A 264 5.96 -13.70 16.61
CA PHE A 264 5.69 -12.37 17.17
C PHE A 264 5.69 -11.25 16.12
N GLN A 265 6.56 -11.34 15.11
CA GLN A 265 6.66 -10.34 14.02
C GLN A 265 5.39 -10.28 13.16
N ASP A 266 4.78 -11.43 12.84
CA ASP A 266 3.55 -11.49 12.05
C ASP A 266 2.37 -10.91 12.83
N LYS A 267 2.30 -11.22 14.13
CA LYS A 267 1.27 -10.65 15.01
C LYS A 267 1.36 -9.12 15.04
N VAL A 268 2.56 -8.58 15.25
CA VAL A 268 2.79 -7.12 15.25
C VAL A 268 2.40 -6.50 13.92
N TYR A 269 2.75 -7.13 12.79
CA TYR A 269 2.35 -6.67 11.46
C TYR A 269 0.83 -6.57 11.33
N PHE A 270 0.10 -7.65 11.65
CA PHE A 270 -1.35 -7.68 11.50
C PHE A 270 -2.06 -6.75 12.48
N ASP A 271 -1.58 -6.63 13.71
CA ASP A 271 -2.13 -5.70 14.70
C ASP A 271 -1.94 -4.25 14.24
N ASN A 272 -0.75 -3.90 13.75
CA ASN A 272 -0.50 -2.57 13.18
C ASN A 272 -1.36 -2.31 11.95
N ARG A 273 -1.56 -3.31 11.08
CA ARG A 273 -2.42 -3.19 9.90
C ARG A 273 -3.89 -2.99 10.30
N LYS A 274 -4.39 -3.73 11.29
CA LYS A 274 -5.74 -3.55 11.83
C LYS A 274 -5.91 -2.17 12.48
N ASN A 275 -4.91 -1.70 13.23
CA ASN A 275 -4.93 -0.38 13.85
C ASN A 275 -4.95 0.73 12.79
N PHE A 276 -4.13 0.61 11.75
CA PHE A 276 -4.17 1.52 10.59
C PHE A 276 -5.55 1.52 9.93
N GLU A 277 -6.11 0.35 9.60
CA GLU A 277 -7.42 0.24 8.97
C GLU A 277 -8.54 0.80 9.87
N LYS A 278 -8.43 0.65 11.19
CA LYS A 278 -9.35 1.24 12.16
C LYS A 278 -9.22 2.76 12.23
N GLU A 279 -7.99 3.28 12.31
CA GLU A 279 -7.77 4.72 12.47
C GLU A 279 -8.11 5.49 11.20
N VAL A 280 -7.77 4.92 10.04
CA VAL A 280 -7.88 5.64 8.76
C VAL A 280 -9.19 5.34 8.04
N PHE A 281 -9.68 4.10 8.11
CA PHE A 281 -10.90 3.69 7.40
C PHE A 281 -12.05 3.32 8.34
N GLU A 282 -11.85 3.37 9.66
CA GLU A 282 -12.86 3.02 10.66
C GLU A 282 -13.35 1.57 10.59
N TYR A 283 -12.56 0.65 10.01
CA TYR A 283 -12.88 -0.77 10.12
C TYR A 283 -12.78 -1.22 11.58
N PRO A 284 -13.86 -1.76 12.17
CA PRO A 284 -13.78 -2.34 13.49
C PRO A 284 -12.69 -3.44 13.58
N ASN A 285 -12.09 -3.62 14.76
CA ASN A 285 -11.06 -4.65 14.95
C ASN A 285 -11.58 -6.08 14.70
N ASN A 286 -12.89 -6.29 14.89
CA ASN A 286 -13.61 -7.54 14.61
C ASN A 286 -14.13 -7.64 13.16
N THR A 287 -13.83 -6.69 12.27
CA THR A 287 -14.14 -6.81 10.84
C THR A 287 -13.58 -8.11 10.30
N SER A 288 -14.41 -8.85 9.55
CA SER A 288 -14.04 -10.11 8.94
C SER A 288 -12.87 -9.93 7.96
N ASP A 289 -11.95 -10.89 7.94
CA ASP A 289 -10.74 -10.84 7.10
C ASP A 289 -11.05 -10.66 5.60
N ILE A 290 -12.20 -11.12 5.12
CA ILE A 290 -12.66 -10.98 3.72
C ILE A 290 -13.12 -9.56 3.37
N GLU A 291 -13.69 -8.84 4.34
CA GLU A 291 -14.29 -7.51 4.15
C GLU A 291 -13.25 -6.39 4.17
N ARG A 292 -12.04 -6.71 4.62
CA ARG A 292 -10.93 -5.77 4.70
C ARG A 292 -10.42 -5.35 3.31
N PRO A 293 -9.73 -4.21 3.21
CA PRO A 293 -9.19 -3.75 1.94
C PRO A 293 -8.18 -4.74 1.33
N LYS A 294 -8.16 -4.77 0.00
CA LYS A 294 -7.10 -5.43 -0.76
C LYS A 294 -6.06 -4.38 -1.15
N TYR A 295 -4.78 -4.71 -1.04
CA TYR A 295 -3.68 -3.76 -1.25
C TYR A 295 -3.03 -3.98 -2.61
N GLY A 296 -2.57 -2.89 -3.22
CA GLY A 296 -1.88 -2.93 -4.50
C GLY A 296 -1.11 -1.65 -4.76
N CYS A 297 -0.83 -1.38 -6.03
CA CYS A 297 -0.15 -0.18 -6.46
C CYS A 297 -0.87 0.54 -7.61
N PHE A 298 -0.71 1.86 -7.66
CA PHE A 298 -1.09 2.69 -8.79
C PHE A 298 0.08 2.87 -9.77
N ASN A 299 0.07 2.12 -10.86
CA ASN A 299 1.11 2.14 -11.90
C ASN A 299 0.93 3.31 -12.88
N VAL A 300 1.00 4.52 -12.34
CA VAL A 300 0.73 5.78 -13.05
C VAL A 300 1.75 6.13 -14.13
N ILE A 301 2.98 5.62 -14.00
CA ILE A 301 4.03 5.79 -15.01
C ILE A 301 4.08 4.65 -16.03
N LYS A 302 3.11 3.71 -15.99
CA LYS A 302 3.01 2.56 -16.92
C LYS A 302 4.28 1.71 -16.98
N ASN A 303 4.90 1.45 -15.83
CA ASN A 303 6.05 0.55 -15.77
C ASN A 303 5.65 -0.85 -16.25
N LYS A 304 6.38 -1.36 -17.25
CA LYS A 304 6.14 -2.68 -17.87
C LYS A 304 6.25 -3.83 -16.87
N LYS A 305 7.08 -3.65 -15.84
CA LYS A 305 7.24 -4.64 -14.74
C LYS A 305 6.21 -4.46 -13.63
N GLY A 306 5.31 -3.48 -13.72
CA GLY A 306 4.48 -3.04 -12.61
C GLY A 306 5.24 -2.13 -11.63
N CYS A 307 4.68 -1.86 -10.46
CA CYS A 307 5.20 -0.86 -9.52
C CYS A 307 5.42 -1.37 -8.10
N ALA A 308 5.27 -2.68 -7.86
CA ALA A 308 5.47 -3.28 -6.54
C ALA A 308 6.09 -4.69 -6.66
N VAL A 309 7.13 -4.82 -7.49
CA VAL A 309 7.76 -6.11 -7.86
C VAL A 309 8.25 -6.92 -6.65
N MET A 310 8.59 -6.25 -5.55
CA MET A 310 8.98 -6.88 -4.28
C MET A 310 7.91 -7.80 -3.67
N TYR A 311 6.65 -7.67 -4.08
CA TYR A 311 5.55 -8.52 -3.59
C TYR A 311 5.27 -9.75 -4.48
N GLY A 312 5.97 -9.85 -5.61
CA GLY A 312 5.89 -11.04 -6.46
C GLY A 312 6.14 -10.80 -7.94
N ASP A 313 6.43 -11.92 -8.59
CA ASP A 313 6.77 -12.04 -10.00
C ASP A 313 5.54 -12.12 -10.93
N TYR A 314 4.37 -12.41 -10.37
CA TYR A 314 3.09 -12.19 -11.02
C TYR A 314 2.51 -10.83 -10.65
N TRP A 315 1.72 -10.25 -11.56
CA TRP A 315 0.85 -9.14 -11.21
C TRP A 315 -0.41 -9.06 -12.07
N LEU A 316 -1.46 -8.50 -11.49
CA LEU A 316 -2.76 -8.29 -12.15
C LEU A 316 -2.87 -6.84 -12.59
N ARG A 317 -3.38 -6.58 -13.80
CA ARG A 317 -3.99 -5.29 -14.13
C ARG A 317 -5.49 -5.38 -13.89
N LEU A 318 -6.01 -4.50 -13.03
CA LEU A 318 -7.43 -4.48 -12.71
C LEU A 318 -8.20 -3.55 -13.66
N HIS A 319 -9.50 -3.79 -13.80
CA HIS A 319 -10.38 -2.91 -14.56
C HIS A 319 -10.58 -1.54 -13.87
N ASN A 320 -10.72 -0.48 -14.68
CA ASN A 320 -10.87 0.89 -14.19
C ASN A 320 -12.19 1.16 -13.46
N ASN A 321 -13.20 0.31 -13.64
CA ASN A 321 -14.47 0.40 -12.90
C ASN A 321 -14.27 0.31 -11.37
N LEU A 322 -13.17 -0.31 -10.93
CA LEU A 322 -12.79 -0.36 -9.52
C LEU A 322 -12.45 1.01 -8.93
N MET A 323 -12.14 2.02 -9.74
CA MET A 323 -11.59 3.28 -9.23
C MET A 323 -12.49 4.03 -8.26
N LYS A 324 -13.81 3.85 -8.40
CA LYS A 324 -14.81 4.50 -7.54
C LYS A 324 -14.74 4.04 -6.08
N ARG A 325 -14.02 2.96 -5.79
CA ARG A 325 -13.90 2.33 -4.45
C ARG A 325 -12.45 2.06 -4.06
N VAL A 326 -11.53 2.85 -4.61
CA VAL A 326 -10.11 2.79 -4.31
C VAL A 326 -9.66 4.07 -3.64
N THR A 327 -8.83 3.91 -2.61
CA THR A 327 -8.12 5.00 -1.96
C THR A 327 -6.61 4.88 -2.21
N PHE A 328 -5.90 5.99 -1.98
CA PHE A 328 -4.49 6.14 -2.31
C PHE A 328 -3.72 6.72 -1.14
N THR A 329 -2.51 6.22 -0.92
CA THR A 329 -1.52 6.80 0.00
C THR A 329 -0.21 7.09 -0.73
N PRO A 330 0.61 8.04 -0.24
CA PRO A 330 1.88 8.42 -0.90
C PRO A 330 2.97 7.32 -0.84
N GLY A 331 2.63 6.12 -0.40
CA GLY A 331 3.44 4.90 -0.41
C GLY A 331 2.95 3.90 0.62
N ASP A 332 3.84 3.06 1.15
CA ASP A 332 3.49 2.01 2.12
C ASP A 332 2.79 2.60 3.34
N SER A 333 1.48 2.33 3.43
CA SER A 333 0.62 2.89 4.46
C SER A 333 0.95 2.37 5.85
N LEU A 334 1.48 1.16 5.98
CA LEU A 334 1.84 0.58 7.27
C LEU A 334 3.11 1.19 7.82
N ASN A 335 4.14 1.32 6.96
CA ASN A 335 5.39 1.94 7.37
C ASN A 335 5.16 3.39 7.80
N ASP A 336 4.40 4.15 7.01
CA ASP A 336 4.04 5.52 7.38
C ASP A 336 3.21 5.57 8.67
N PHE A 337 2.35 4.58 8.92
CA PHE A 337 1.50 4.55 10.11
C PHE A 337 2.31 4.35 11.38
N VAL A 338 3.22 3.38 11.35
CA VAL A 338 4.14 3.12 12.45
C VAL A 338 5.02 4.35 12.73
N LEU A 339 5.39 5.10 11.69
CA LEU A 339 6.15 6.34 11.80
C LEU A 339 5.29 7.58 12.11
N ARG A 340 3.97 7.43 12.28
CA ARG A 340 2.98 8.53 12.44
C ARG A 340 3.01 9.58 11.33
N LYS A 341 3.39 9.15 10.13
CA LYS A 341 3.47 9.96 8.89
C LYS A 341 2.20 9.85 8.04
N THR A 342 1.39 8.80 8.18
CA THR A 342 0.16 8.65 7.38
C THR A 342 -0.92 9.60 7.89
N LYS A 343 -1.01 10.75 7.23
CA LYS A 343 -2.17 11.64 7.30
C LYS A 343 -2.84 11.83 5.94
N TYR A 344 -2.23 11.29 4.88
CA TYR A 344 -2.54 11.67 3.51
C TYR A 344 -3.15 10.50 2.75
N ILE A 345 -4.45 10.34 2.92
CA ILE A 345 -5.27 9.42 2.12
C ILE A 345 -6.20 10.21 1.21
N GLY A 346 -6.28 9.80 -0.05
CA GLY A 346 -7.15 10.42 -1.05
C GLY A 346 -7.94 9.42 -1.87
N THR A 347 -8.91 9.94 -2.61
CA THR A 347 -9.54 9.25 -3.75
C THR A 347 -8.94 9.80 -5.04
N ILE A 348 -9.23 9.17 -6.18
CA ILE A 348 -8.72 9.64 -7.48
C ILE A 348 -9.14 11.10 -7.78
N ASP A 349 -10.31 11.53 -7.28
CA ASP A 349 -10.82 12.88 -7.49
C ASP A 349 -10.28 13.90 -6.48
N HIS A 350 -9.82 13.42 -5.32
CA HIS A 350 -9.29 14.22 -4.24
C HIS A 350 -7.92 13.70 -3.80
N MET A 351 -6.91 13.79 -4.68
CA MET A 351 -5.55 13.30 -4.41
C MET A 351 -4.46 14.37 -4.48
N TYR A 352 -4.79 15.68 -4.52
CA TYR A 352 -3.75 16.73 -4.59
C TYR A 352 -2.76 16.63 -3.41
N HIS A 353 -3.26 16.41 -2.19
CA HIS A 353 -2.41 16.22 -1.03
C HIS A 353 -1.60 14.92 -1.12
N VAL A 354 -2.13 13.82 -1.66
CA VAL A 354 -1.37 12.57 -1.86
C VAL A 354 -0.20 12.81 -2.82
N LEU A 355 -0.48 13.45 -3.97
CA LEU A 355 0.52 13.78 -5.00
C LEU A 355 1.55 14.80 -4.51
N TYR A 356 1.12 15.79 -3.73
CA TYR A 356 2.03 16.74 -3.10
C TYR A 356 2.96 16.03 -2.11
N ASN A 357 2.44 15.12 -1.29
CA ASN A 357 3.24 14.44 -0.27
C ASN A 357 4.23 13.42 -0.85
N ILE A 358 3.86 12.68 -1.91
CA ILE A 358 4.85 11.86 -2.64
C ILE A 358 5.99 12.73 -3.20
N SER A 359 5.68 13.94 -3.72
CA SER A 359 6.70 14.86 -4.24
C SER A 359 7.65 15.44 -3.19
N ASN A 360 7.31 15.33 -1.90
CA ASN A 360 8.06 15.90 -0.78
C ASN A 360 8.51 14.84 0.24
N ARG A 361 8.47 13.56 -0.12
CA ARG A 361 8.66 12.45 0.82
C ARG A 361 10.08 12.33 1.40
N GLY A 362 11.04 13.19 1.02
CA GLY A 362 12.41 13.25 1.56
C GLY A 362 13.30 12.04 1.22
N GLU A 363 12.68 10.91 0.90
CA GLU A 363 13.26 9.73 0.29
C GLU A 363 13.32 9.99 -1.23
N TYR A 364 14.50 9.86 -1.83
CA TYR A 364 14.74 10.16 -3.25
C TYR A 364 13.74 9.47 -4.20
N SER A 365 13.21 8.33 -3.79
CA SER A 365 12.18 7.55 -4.49
C SER A 365 10.92 8.35 -4.78
N GLY A 366 10.32 9.02 -3.77
CA GLY A 366 9.03 9.71 -3.95
C GLY A 366 9.10 10.88 -4.92
N GLU A 367 10.15 11.70 -4.80
CA GLU A 367 10.39 12.80 -5.73
C GLU A 367 10.67 12.31 -7.16
N GLN A 368 11.39 11.19 -7.32
CA GLN A 368 11.63 10.56 -8.63
C GLN A 368 10.33 10.07 -9.26
N LEU A 369 9.45 9.41 -8.50
CA LEU A 369 8.13 9.01 -9.01
C LEU A 369 7.34 10.22 -9.47
N PHE A 370 7.23 11.27 -8.65
CA PHE A 370 6.55 12.50 -9.05
C PHE A 370 7.19 13.13 -10.31
N THR A 371 8.52 13.17 -10.36
CA THR A 371 9.27 13.66 -11.52
C THR A 371 8.91 12.88 -12.79
N ASN A 372 8.89 11.55 -12.72
CA ASN A 372 8.57 10.69 -13.86
C ASN A 372 7.09 10.80 -14.25
N MET A 373 6.17 11.01 -13.30
CA MET A 373 4.77 11.33 -13.60
C MET A 373 4.65 12.61 -14.42
N VAL A 374 5.35 13.67 -14.01
CA VAL A 374 5.37 14.94 -14.74
C VAL A 374 6.00 14.78 -16.12
N ARG A 375 7.12 14.04 -16.23
CA ARG A 375 7.75 13.75 -17.53
C ARG A 375 6.80 13.01 -18.48
N ASN A 376 6.15 11.95 -18.01
CA ASN A 376 5.21 11.20 -18.85
C ASN A 376 3.97 12.02 -19.24
N PHE A 377 3.59 12.99 -18.41
CA PHE A 377 2.56 13.96 -18.77
C PHE A 377 3.03 14.92 -19.87
N ILE A 378 4.26 15.43 -19.79
CA ILE A 378 4.86 16.37 -20.75
C ILE A 378 5.18 15.69 -22.09
N ASP A 379 5.78 14.50 -22.05
CA ASP A 379 6.15 13.70 -23.20
C ASP A 379 5.83 12.23 -22.96
N PRO A 380 4.60 11.78 -23.28
CA PRO A 380 4.19 10.39 -23.08
C PRO A 380 5.01 9.37 -23.88
N ARG A 381 5.86 9.81 -24.82
CA ARG A 381 6.67 8.95 -25.68
C ARG A 381 8.02 8.60 -25.08
N SER A 382 8.47 9.32 -24.06
CA SER A 382 9.75 9.03 -23.42
C SER A 382 9.60 7.93 -22.36
N ASP A 383 10.43 6.89 -22.47
CA ASP A 383 10.40 5.76 -21.55
C ASP A 383 11.07 6.14 -20.21
N HIS A 384 10.27 6.67 -19.29
CA HIS A 384 10.68 6.95 -17.90
C HIS A 384 10.10 5.93 -16.92
N THR A 385 10.00 4.68 -17.35
CA THR A 385 9.30 3.63 -16.59
C THR A 385 10.10 3.06 -15.42
N GLN A 386 11.42 3.28 -15.37
CA GLN A 386 12.25 2.70 -14.33
C GLN A 386 12.19 3.51 -13.03
N LEU A 387 11.81 2.84 -11.95
CA LEU A 387 11.85 3.35 -10.59
C LEU A 387 12.45 2.29 -9.66
N PRO A 388 13.02 2.70 -8.51
CA PRO A 388 13.36 1.75 -7.45
C PRO A 388 12.12 0.95 -7.05
N GLU A 389 12.30 -0.34 -6.79
CA GLU A 389 11.22 -1.31 -6.54
C GLU A 389 10.29 -0.94 -5.37
N SER A 390 10.78 -0.15 -4.42
CA SER A 390 10.05 0.33 -3.25
C SER A 390 9.24 1.61 -3.49
N THR A 391 9.28 2.15 -4.70
CA THR A 391 8.68 3.45 -5.02
C THR A 391 7.33 3.29 -5.69
N TYR A 392 6.26 3.53 -4.94
CA TYR A 392 4.92 3.46 -5.48
C TYR A 392 3.91 4.34 -4.75
N LEU A 393 2.79 4.60 -5.42
CA LEU A 393 1.55 5.04 -4.79
C LEU A 393 0.77 3.78 -4.43
N GLU A 394 0.59 3.53 -3.13
CA GLU A 394 -0.17 2.37 -2.67
C GLU A 394 -1.66 2.62 -2.89
N ILE A 395 -2.38 1.58 -3.29
CA ILE A 395 -3.84 1.59 -3.37
C ILE A 395 -4.46 0.66 -2.33
N GLN A 396 -5.64 1.05 -1.83
CA GLN A 396 -6.50 0.18 -1.03
C GLN A 396 -7.84 0.04 -1.74
N ILE A 397 -8.21 -1.19 -2.08
CA ILE A 397 -9.42 -1.53 -2.82
C ILE A 397 -10.47 -2.02 -1.83
N HIS A 398 -11.55 -1.26 -1.66
CA HIS A 398 -12.62 -1.57 -0.71
C HIS A 398 -13.66 -2.48 -1.34
N GLY A 399 -14.07 -3.55 -0.65
CA GLY A 399 -15.03 -4.55 -1.15
C GLY A 399 -14.38 -5.73 -1.88
N ASP A 400 -15.19 -6.56 -2.53
CA ASP A 400 -14.72 -7.78 -3.17
C ASP A 400 -14.18 -7.54 -4.58
N VAL A 401 -13.12 -8.25 -4.94
CA VAL A 401 -12.48 -8.17 -6.26
C VAL A 401 -12.52 -9.56 -6.87
N THR A 402 -13.52 -9.86 -7.69
CA THR A 402 -13.63 -11.13 -8.41
C THR A 402 -12.74 -11.07 -9.66
N PHE A 403 -12.04 -12.15 -9.98
CA PHE A 403 -11.16 -12.13 -11.15
C PHE A 403 -11.95 -12.01 -12.45
N LYS A 404 -13.09 -12.69 -12.53
CA LYS A 404 -13.99 -12.66 -13.69
C LYS A 404 -14.46 -11.25 -14.07
N ASP A 405 -14.75 -10.41 -13.08
CA ASP A 405 -15.36 -9.11 -13.33
C ASP A 405 -14.37 -7.95 -13.20
N ASN A 406 -13.21 -8.17 -12.57
CA ASN A 406 -12.34 -7.08 -12.15
C ASN A 406 -10.88 -7.20 -12.61
N VAL A 407 -10.47 -8.32 -13.23
CA VAL A 407 -9.10 -8.48 -13.76
C VAL A 407 -9.12 -8.38 -15.28
N ALA A 408 -8.39 -7.40 -15.80
CA ALA A 408 -8.22 -7.21 -17.24
C ALA A 408 -7.06 -8.06 -17.78
N GLN A 409 -5.93 -8.07 -17.09
CA GLN A 409 -4.72 -8.77 -17.52
C GLN A 409 -4.04 -9.50 -16.36
N LEU A 410 -3.43 -10.64 -16.67
CA LEU A 410 -2.47 -11.35 -15.84
C LEU A 410 -1.10 -11.25 -16.48
N TYR A 411 -0.15 -10.67 -15.75
CA TYR A 411 1.25 -10.68 -16.09
C TYR A 411 1.93 -11.83 -15.35
N TYR A 412 2.66 -12.67 -16.08
CA TYR A 412 3.24 -13.90 -15.54
C TYR A 412 4.74 -14.02 -15.86
N PRO A 413 5.53 -14.65 -14.98
CA PRO A 413 6.96 -14.83 -15.20
C PRO A 413 7.28 -15.98 -16.16
N LYS A 414 8.49 -15.97 -16.73
CA LYS A 414 9.00 -17.07 -17.57
C LYS A 414 8.84 -18.43 -16.89
N GLY A 415 8.49 -19.45 -17.68
CA GLY A 415 8.26 -20.82 -17.19
C GLY A 415 6.90 -21.07 -16.54
N GLN A 416 6.02 -20.07 -16.45
CA GLN A 416 4.68 -20.21 -15.84
C GLN A 416 3.51 -20.15 -16.85
N LYS A 417 3.78 -20.30 -18.15
CA LYS A 417 2.80 -20.15 -19.23
C LYS A 417 1.57 -21.05 -19.02
N LYS A 418 1.74 -22.36 -18.88
CA LYS A 418 0.64 -23.34 -18.73
C LYS A 418 -0.29 -23.01 -17.55
N LYS A 419 0.28 -22.60 -16.40
CA LYS A 419 -0.50 -22.24 -15.21
C LYS A 419 -1.31 -20.96 -15.43
N SER A 420 -0.69 -19.99 -16.11
CA SER A 420 -1.28 -18.68 -16.41
C SER A 420 -2.39 -18.78 -17.47
N GLU A 421 -2.20 -19.62 -18.49
CA GLU A 421 -3.22 -19.92 -19.49
C GLU A 421 -4.47 -20.54 -18.85
N LYS A 422 -4.29 -21.51 -17.94
CA LYS A 422 -5.41 -22.10 -17.20
C LYS A 422 -6.17 -21.05 -16.39
N PHE A 423 -5.45 -20.15 -15.73
CA PHE A 423 -6.05 -19.05 -14.97
C PHE A 423 -6.86 -18.11 -15.87
N CYS A 424 -6.26 -17.60 -16.94
CA CYS A 424 -6.95 -16.64 -17.80
C CYS A 424 -8.07 -17.26 -18.63
N LYS A 425 -7.98 -18.55 -19.00
CA LYS A 425 -9.11 -19.28 -19.59
C LYS A 425 -10.30 -19.36 -18.63
N LYS A 426 -10.05 -19.56 -17.33
CA LYS A 426 -11.12 -19.65 -16.31
C LYS A 426 -11.76 -18.30 -16.01
N TYR A 427 -10.95 -17.23 -15.95
CA TYR A 427 -11.41 -15.91 -15.49
C TYR A 427 -11.55 -14.87 -16.60
N ASN A 428 -11.33 -15.25 -17.86
CA ASN A 428 -11.48 -14.38 -19.02
C ASN A 428 -10.60 -13.11 -18.94
N CYS A 429 -9.31 -13.29 -18.65
CA CYS A 429 -8.31 -12.22 -18.71
C CYS A 429 -7.35 -12.39 -19.88
N GLU A 430 -6.72 -11.29 -20.30
CA GLU A 430 -5.59 -11.34 -21.22
C GLU A 430 -4.31 -11.74 -20.47
N MET A 431 -3.47 -12.56 -21.10
CA MET A 431 -2.25 -13.08 -20.51
C MET A 431 -1.02 -12.42 -21.16
N ILE A 432 -0.14 -11.82 -20.35
CA ILE A 432 1.05 -11.09 -20.82
C ILE A 432 2.31 -11.65 -20.16
N LEU A 433 3.36 -11.93 -20.94
CA LEU A 433 4.66 -12.31 -20.39
C LEU A 433 5.32 -11.08 -19.75
N ASN A 434 5.71 -11.21 -18.47
CA ASN A 434 6.38 -10.18 -17.68
C ASN A 434 7.91 -10.14 -17.94
#